data_AF-A0A938U3P9-F1
#
_entry.id   AF-A0A938U3P9-F1
#
_cell.length_a   1.000
_cell.length_b   1.000
_cell.length_c   1.000
_cell.angle_alpha   90.00
_cell.angle_beta   90.00
_cell.angle_gamma   90.00
#
_symmetry.space_group_name_H-M   'P 1'
#
loop_
_entity.id
_entity.type
_entity.pdbx_description
1 polymer ?
#
loop_
_entity_poly.entity_id
_entity_poly.type
_entity_poly.pdbx_seq_one_letter_code
_entity_poly.pdbx_strand_id
1 'polypeptide(L)'
;MSDRYHEFARAVVARQEQQRERREAGHLDEATMKAIAVELGMTEEDLLAARAEGEARKQRARALRQQGLVDEAIVELESAHAFAPLDLEATALLADALVKRGRKNDDDADLQRARALCLDVLQAAPAHNDAAALLNVIRNNPAGAHRRVPAGVVVGAAAVVGVLGLVALALVRALG
;
A
#
# COMPACT_ATOMS: atom_id res chain seq x y z
N MET A 1 -22.20 5.61 -7.44
CA MET A 1 -21.22 6.62 -7.02
C MET A 1 -21.14 7.69 -8.09
N SER A 2 -21.27 8.98 -7.75
CA SER A 2 -21.20 10.09 -8.71
C SER A 2 -19.75 10.49 -8.98
N ASP A 3 -19.46 11.07 -10.15
CA ASP A 3 -18.10 11.47 -10.60
C ASP A 3 -17.40 12.42 -9.60
N ARG A 4 -18.19 13.29 -8.95
CA ARG A 4 -17.73 14.26 -7.94
C ARG A 4 -17.04 13.62 -6.72
N TYR A 5 -17.43 12.41 -6.33
CA TYR A 5 -16.82 11.69 -5.20
C TYR A 5 -15.40 11.22 -5.53
N HIS A 6 -15.20 10.74 -6.76
CA HIS A 6 -13.88 10.34 -7.23
C HIS A 6 -12.98 11.54 -7.50
N GLU A 7 -13.56 12.68 -7.89
CA GLU A 7 -12.83 13.93 -8.00
C GLU A 7 -12.37 14.45 -6.62
N PHE A 8 -13.23 14.39 -5.60
CA PHE A 8 -12.84 14.71 -4.22
C PHE A 8 -11.69 13.84 -3.73
N ALA A 9 -11.80 12.52 -3.86
CA ALA A 9 -10.74 11.59 -3.46
C ALA A 9 -9.41 11.90 -4.19
N ARG A 10 -9.46 12.22 -5.48
CA ARG A 10 -8.26 12.63 -6.26
C ARG A 10 -7.69 13.96 -5.77
N ALA A 11 -8.52 14.95 -5.50
CA ALA A 11 -8.09 16.26 -5.00
C ALA A 11 -7.43 16.16 -3.62
N VAL A 12 -7.98 15.33 -2.73
CA VAL A 12 -7.40 15.02 -1.42
C VAL A 12 -6.03 14.39 -1.57
N VAL A 13 -5.90 13.35 -2.40
CA VAL A 13 -4.61 12.66 -2.62
C VAL A 13 -3.57 13.63 -3.20
N ALA A 14 -3.94 14.40 -4.22
CA ALA A 14 -3.05 15.39 -4.82
C ALA A 14 -2.59 16.44 -3.79
N ARG A 15 -3.47 16.85 -2.87
CA ARG A 15 -3.13 17.78 -1.79
C ARG A 15 -2.15 17.19 -0.81
N GLN A 16 -2.32 15.92 -0.42
CA GLN A 16 -1.40 15.20 0.45
C GLN A 16 -0.01 15.05 -0.17
N GLU A 17 0.07 14.72 -1.46
CA GLU A 17 1.33 14.64 -2.20
C GLU A 17 2.04 16.00 -2.24
N GLN A 18 1.31 17.07 -2.55
CA GLN A 18 1.86 18.42 -2.57
C GLN A 18 2.39 18.86 -1.20
N GLN A 19 1.69 18.52 -0.10
CA GLN A 19 2.15 18.82 1.26
C GLN A 19 3.45 18.07 1.60
N ARG A 20 3.55 16.80 1.21
CA ARG A 20 4.75 15.98 1.37
C ARG A 20 5.94 16.55 0.60
N GLU A 21 5.73 16.99 -0.63
CA GLU A 21 6.79 17.60 -1.46
C GLU A 21 7.26 18.94 -0.91
N ARG A 22 6.33 19.77 -0.43
CA ARG A 22 6.64 21.10 0.09
C ARG A 22 7.31 21.08 1.46
N ARG A 23 7.35 19.92 2.14
CA ARG A 23 7.78 19.79 3.55
C ARG A 23 7.09 20.82 4.45
N GLU A 24 5.91 21.28 4.04
CA GLU A 24 5.13 22.29 4.77
C GLU A 24 4.33 21.57 5.84
N ALA A 25 4.43 22.03 7.09
CA ALA A 25 3.73 21.47 8.24
C ALA A 25 2.20 21.71 8.23
N GLY A 26 1.63 22.07 7.09
CA GLY A 26 0.18 22.16 6.90
C GLY A 26 -0.38 20.75 6.74
N HIS A 27 -0.72 20.10 7.85
CA HIS A 27 -1.49 18.86 7.87
C HIS A 27 -2.81 19.07 7.12
N LEU A 28 -3.20 18.14 6.26
CA LEU A 28 -4.58 18.08 5.76
C LEU A 28 -5.50 18.02 6.98
N ASP A 29 -6.28 19.07 7.20
CA ASP A 29 -7.21 19.18 8.32
C ASP A 29 -8.67 19.17 7.83
N GLU A 30 -9.58 19.09 8.79
CA GLU A 30 -11.02 19.06 8.53
C GLU A 30 -11.48 20.30 7.75
N ALA A 31 -10.90 21.46 8.04
CA ALA A 31 -11.21 22.72 7.37
C ALA A 31 -10.80 22.68 5.89
N THR A 32 -9.60 22.18 5.59
CA THR A 32 -9.10 22.04 4.22
C THR A 32 -9.95 21.05 3.43
N MET A 33 -10.32 19.91 4.00
CA MET A 33 -11.21 18.95 3.32
C MET A 33 -12.57 19.57 2.99
N LYS A 34 -13.14 20.32 3.93
CA LYS A 34 -14.40 21.05 3.70
C LYS A 34 -14.26 22.10 2.60
N ALA A 35 -13.14 22.82 2.56
CA ALA A 35 -12.87 23.79 1.50
C ALA A 35 -12.82 23.12 0.12
N ILE A 36 -12.08 22.01 -0.02
CA ILE A 36 -12.03 21.22 -1.27
C ILE A 36 -13.42 20.74 -1.67
N ALA A 37 -14.21 20.23 -0.72
CA ALA A 37 -15.57 19.77 -0.99
C ALA A 37 -16.48 20.90 -1.48
N VAL A 38 -16.40 22.08 -0.84
CA VAL A 38 -17.15 23.27 -1.26
C VAL A 38 -16.73 23.74 -2.66
N GLU A 39 -15.43 23.75 -2.96
CA GLU A 39 -14.89 24.10 -4.28
C GLU A 39 -15.43 23.16 -5.37
N LEU A 40 -15.61 21.88 -5.05
CA LEU A 40 -16.20 20.87 -5.94
C LEU A 40 -17.75 20.88 -5.96
N GLY A 41 -18.38 21.83 -5.27
CA GLY A 41 -19.84 21.93 -5.19
C GLY A 41 -20.49 20.73 -4.45
N MET A 42 -19.75 20.09 -3.55
CA MET A 42 -20.27 19.03 -2.69
C MET A 42 -21.01 19.62 -1.51
N THR A 43 -22.11 18.97 -1.13
CA THR A 43 -22.85 19.29 0.09
C THR A 43 -22.23 18.62 1.32
N GLU A 44 -22.66 19.00 2.51
CA GLU A 44 -22.31 18.28 3.73
C GLU A 44 -22.83 16.83 3.71
N GLU A 45 -23.97 16.58 3.07
CA GLU A 45 -24.50 15.24 2.84
C GLU A 45 -23.58 14.41 1.92
N ASP A 46 -23.05 15.02 0.84
CA ASP A 46 -22.07 14.37 -0.03
C ASP A 46 -20.77 14.01 0.74
N LEU A 47 -20.34 14.87 1.66
CA LEU A 47 -19.20 14.59 2.54
C LEU A 47 -19.46 13.43 3.50
N LEU A 48 -20.65 13.37 4.10
CA LEU A 48 -21.04 12.27 4.97
C LEU A 48 -21.10 10.95 4.20
N ALA A 49 -21.63 10.96 2.98
CA ALA A 49 -21.65 9.80 2.10
C ALA A 49 -20.22 9.35 1.71
N ALA A 50 -19.31 10.30 1.42
CA ALA A 50 -17.90 9.99 1.16
C ALA A 50 -17.24 9.30 2.36
N ARG A 51 -17.49 9.79 3.58
CA ARG A 51 -16.98 9.16 4.82
C ARG A 51 -17.56 7.78 5.05
N ALA A 52 -18.87 7.62 4.86
CA ALA A 52 -19.54 6.33 5.00
C ALA A 52 -18.96 5.29 4.03
N GLU A 53 -18.61 5.71 2.81
CA GLU A 53 -17.91 4.85 1.88
C GLU A 53 -16.50 4.50 2.38
N GLY A 54 -15.73 5.48 2.85
CA GLY A 54 -14.41 5.23 3.44
C GLY A 54 -14.46 4.19 4.56
N GLU A 55 -15.46 4.30 5.44
CA GLU A 55 -15.73 3.32 6.49
C GLU A 55 -16.09 1.94 5.93
N ALA A 56 -16.98 1.87 4.93
CA ALA A 56 -17.34 0.61 4.28
C ALA A 56 -16.10 -0.08 3.68
N ARG A 57 -15.23 0.66 3.01
CA ARG A 57 -13.96 0.18 2.47
C ARG A 57 -13.03 -0.34 3.56
N LYS A 58 -12.89 0.41 4.67
CA LYS A 58 -12.10 -0.03 5.83
C LYS A 58 -12.61 -1.36 6.40
N GLN A 59 -13.93 -1.53 6.53
CA GLN A 59 -14.48 -2.81 7.01
C GLN A 59 -14.23 -3.96 6.03
N ARG A 60 -14.37 -3.73 4.71
CA ARG A 60 -14.02 -4.73 3.70
C ARG A 60 -12.54 -5.12 3.77
N ALA A 61 -11.65 -4.14 3.90
CA ALA A 61 -10.23 -4.39 4.05
C ALA A 61 -9.91 -5.24 5.29
N ARG A 62 -10.59 -5.02 6.41
CA ARG A 62 -10.44 -5.87 7.61
C ARG A 62 -10.81 -7.32 7.34
N ALA A 63 -11.93 -7.56 6.66
CA ALA A 63 -12.37 -8.90 6.29
C ALA A 63 -11.36 -9.58 5.36
N LEU A 64 -10.87 -8.87 4.34
CA LEU A 64 -9.83 -9.37 3.42
C LEU A 64 -8.54 -9.71 4.16
N ARG A 65 -8.12 -8.85 5.10
CA ARG A 65 -6.91 -9.06 5.90
C ARG A 65 -7.03 -10.29 6.81
N GLN A 66 -8.21 -10.55 7.38
CA GLN A 66 -8.49 -11.78 8.15
C GLN A 66 -8.41 -13.04 7.29
N GLN A 67 -8.70 -12.94 5.99
CA GLN A 67 -8.57 -14.04 5.03
C GLN A 67 -7.14 -14.17 4.45
N GLY A 68 -6.21 -13.30 4.84
CA GLY A 68 -4.83 -13.29 4.32
C GLY A 68 -4.67 -12.63 2.95
N LEU A 69 -5.73 -12.00 2.43
CA LEU A 69 -5.77 -11.28 1.15
C LEU A 69 -5.20 -9.86 1.34
N VAL A 70 -3.88 -9.78 1.53
CA VAL A 70 -3.19 -8.53 1.89
C VAL A 70 -3.20 -7.51 0.76
N ASP A 71 -3.04 -7.95 -0.49
CA ASP A 71 -3.00 -7.05 -1.66
C ASP A 71 -4.35 -6.37 -1.89
N GLU A 72 -5.43 -7.12 -1.80
CA GLU A 72 -6.79 -6.62 -1.91
C GLU A 72 -7.16 -5.72 -0.72
N ALA A 73 -6.69 -6.06 0.49
CA ALA A 73 -6.86 -5.20 1.65
C ALA A 73 -6.15 -3.85 1.47
N ILE A 74 -4.96 -3.82 0.83
CA ILE A 74 -4.26 -2.57 0.52
C ILE A 74 -5.09 -1.71 -0.42
N VAL A 75 -5.64 -2.26 -1.51
CA VAL A 75 -6.47 -1.50 -2.46
C VAL A 75 -7.68 -0.87 -1.77
N GLU A 76 -8.36 -1.61 -0.90
CA GLU A 76 -9.49 -1.10 -0.13
C GLU A 76 -9.07 -0.03 0.89
N LEU A 77 -7.91 -0.20 1.55
CA LEU A 77 -7.39 0.77 2.51
C LEU A 77 -6.88 2.05 1.86
N GLU A 78 -6.27 1.98 0.68
CA GLU A 78 -5.91 3.15 -0.11
C GLU A 78 -7.14 3.97 -0.48
N SER A 79 -8.18 3.26 -0.92
CA SER A 79 -9.45 3.90 -1.24
C SER A 79 -10.09 4.49 0.03
N ALA A 80 -10.12 3.75 1.15
CA ALA A 80 -10.61 4.25 2.43
C ALA A 80 -9.88 5.54 2.86
N HIS A 81 -8.54 5.54 2.75
CA HIS A 81 -7.71 6.70 3.06
C HIS A 81 -7.99 7.89 2.13
N ALA A 82 -8.29 7.67 0.86
CA ALA A 82 -8.65 8.76 -0.06
C ALA A 82 -10.01 9.39 0.27
N PHE A 83 -10.98 8.59 0.73
CA PHE A 83 -12.31 9.08 1.11
C PHE A 83 -12.36 9.66 2.53
N ALA A 84 -11.54 9.14 3.44
CA ALA A 84 -11.47 9.55 4.83
C ALA A 84 -9.99 9.67 5.26
N PRO A 85 -9.25 10.68 4.76
CA PRO A 85 -7.82 10.83 5.00
C PRO A 85 -7.47 11.16 6.45
N LEU A 86 -8.44 11.65 7.23
CA LEU A 86 -8.31 11.89 8.66
C LEU A 86 -8.63 10.67 9.52
N ASP A 87 -9.04 9.55 8.91
CA ASP A 87 -9.21 8.29 9.61
C ASP A 87 -7.83 7.69 9.90
N LEU A 88 -7.33 7.99 11.09
CA LEU A 88 -6.04 7.48 11.57
C LEU A 88 -6.02 5.95 11.67
N GLU A 89 -7.17 5.34 11.91
CA GLU A 89 -7.30 3.88 12.00
C GLU A 89 -7.15 3.25 10.61
N ALA A 90 -7.84 3.77 9.59
CA ALA A 90 -7.63 3.34 8.20
C ALA A 90 -6.17 3.51 7.77
N THR A 91 -5.56 4.63 8.14
CA THR A 91 -4.16 4.95 7.82
C THR A 91 -3.18 3.99 8.50
N ALA A 92 -3.39 3.68 9.78
CA ALA A 92 -2.58 2.69 10.50
C ALA A 92 -2.76 1.28 9.95
N LEU A 93 -3.98 0.89 9.55
CA LEU A 93 -4.25 -0.39 8.91
C LEU A 93 -3.57 -0.50 7.54
N LEU A 94 -3.54 0.58 6.75
CA LEU A 94 -2.80 0.63 5.48
C LEU A 94 -1.31 0.42 5.71
N ALA A 95 -0.74 1.10 6.72
CA ALA A 95 0.66 0.92 7.09
C ALA A 95 0.96 -0.53 7.52
N ASP A 96 0.11 -1.16 8.35
CA ASP A 96 0.25 -2.58 8.73
C ASP A 96 0.23 -3.51 7.50
N ALA A 97 -0.70 -3.30 6.58
CA ALA A 97 -0.82 -4.12 5.37
C ALA A 97 0.41 -3.98 4.46
N LEU A 98 0.92 -2.76 4.28
CA LEU A 98 2.16 -2.48 3.54
C LEU A 98 3.39 -3.10 4.22
N VAL A 99 3.50 -3.05 5.56
CA VAL A 99 4.58 -3.74 6.27
C VAL A 99 4.54 -5.25 6.02
N LYS A 100 3.35 -5.86 6.04
CA LYS A 100 3.19 -7.29 5.78
C LYS A 100 3.61 -7.66 4.36
N ARG A 101 3.15 -6.91 3.37
CA ARG A 101 3.52 -7.16 1.96
C ARG A 101 5.00 -6.89 1.71
N GLY A 102 5.52 -5.75 2.17
CA GLY A 102 6.92 -5.37 2.03
C GLY A 102 7.86 -6.41 2.63
N ARG A 103 7.54 -6.98 3.80
CA ARG A 103 8.34 -8.06 4.39
C ARG A 103 8.26 -9.37 3.64
N LYS A 104 7.07 -9.73 3.17
CA LYS A 104 6.85 -10.97 2.42
C LYS A 104 7.61 -10.95 1.09
N ASN A 105 7.67 -9.78 0.46
CA ASN A 105 8.20 -9.61 -0.89
C ASN A 105 9.59 -8.98 -0.93
N ASP A 106 10.16 -8.62 0.22
CA ASP A 106 11.42 -7.86 0.32
C ASP A 106 11.36 -6.51 -0.42
N ASP A 107 10.21 -5.82 -0.33
CA ASP A 107 9.92 -4.58 -1.04
C ASP A 107 10.15 -3.35 -0.13
N ASP A 108 11.26 -2.64 -0.38
CA ASP A 108 11.61 -1.41 0.31
C ASP A 108 10.59 -0.28 0.09
N ALA A 109 9.95 -0.20 -1.08
CA ALA A 109 9.01 0.88 -1.38
C ALA A 109 7.77 0.80 -0.48
N ASP A 110 7.25 -0.41 -0.28
CA ASP A 110 6.17 -0.67 0.68
C ASP A 110 6.56 -0.28 2.11
N LEU A 111 7.78 -0.64 2.54
CA LEU A 111 8.26 -0.30 3.89
C LEU A 111 8.46 1.21 4.08
N GLN A 112 8.99 1.91 3.07
CA GLN A 112 9.13 3.37 3.11
C GLN A 112 7.77 4.06 3.16
N ARG A 113 6.80 3.59 2.37
CA ARG A 113 5.45 4.14 2.38
C ARG A 113 4.75 3.88 3.72
N ALA A 114 4.85 2.66 4.26
CA ALA A 114 4.32 2.35 5.59
C ALA A 114 4.94 3.26 6.67
N ARG A 115 6.25 3.50 6.61
CA ARG A 115 6.95 4.40 7.53
C ARG A 115 6.38 5.81 7.46
N ALA A 116 6.18 6.36 6.26
CA ALA A 116 5.61 7.69 6.07
C ALA A 116 4.20 7.78 6.69
N LEU A 117 3.35 6.80 6.43
CA LEU A 117 2.00 6.75 7.01
C LEU A 117 2.00 6.67 8.54
N CYS A 118 2.89 5.87 9.13
CA CYS A 118 3.00 5.83 10.59
C CYS A 118 3.46 7.17 11.18
N LEU A 119 4.36 7.89 10.50
CA LEU A 119 4.79 9.22 10.95
C LEU A 119 3.62 10.22 10.86
N ASP A 120 2.84 10.18 9.79
CA ASP A 120 1.64 11.02 9.63
C ASP A 120 0.64 10.75 10.78
N VAL A 121 0.40 9.48 11.12
CA VAL A 121 -0.46 9.09 12.24
C VAL A 121 0.07 9.60 13.57
N LEU A 122 1.38 9.46 13.83
CA LEU A 122 1.98 9.94 15.09
C LEU A 122 2.04 11.46 15.19
N GLN A 123 2.13 12.16 14.07
CA GLN A 123 2.05 13.62 14.06
C GLN A 123 0.65 14.09 14.50
N ALA A 124 -0.41 13.42 14.04
CA ALA A 124 -1.78 13.73 14.43
C ALA A 124 -2.14 13.21 15.83
N ALA A 125 -1.65 12.01 16.19
CA ALA A 125 -1.91 11.34 17.46
C ALA A 125 -0.63 10.70 18.03
N PRO A 126 0.19 11.46 18.79
CA PRO A 126 1.48 10.98 19.30
C PRO A 126 1.40 9.74 20.21
N ALA A 127 0.24 9.48 20.81
CA ALA A 127 -0.02 8.32 21.67
C ALA A 127 -0.56 7.09 20.91
N HIS A 128 -0.54 7.09 19.57
CA HIS A 128 -1.05 5.97 18.77
C HIS A 128 -0.11 4.76 18.82
N ASN A 129 -0.39 3.84 19.75
CA ASN A 129 0.47 2.69 20.05
C ASN A 129 0.78 1.81 18.82
N ASP A 130 -0.21 1.52 17.97
CA ASP A 130 0.00 0.63 16.81
C ASP A 130 0.98 1.23 15.79
N ALA A 131 0.86 2.54 15.49
CA ALA A 131 1.78 3.22 14.58
C ALA A 131 3.20 3.26 15.15
N ALA A 132 3.36 3.51 16.45
CA ALA A 132 4.66 3.45 17.12
C ALA A 132 5.26 2.03 17.10
N ALA A 133 4.44 1.00 17.32
CA ALA A 133 4.86 -0.39 17.24
C ALA A 133 5.30 -0.77 15.83
N LEU A 134 4.52 -0.40 14.80
CA LEU A 134 4.86 -0.62 13.39
C LEU A 134 6.17 0.08 13.00
N LEU A 135 6.41 1.31 13.46
CA LEU A 135 7.68 2.00 13.20
C LEU A 135 8.88 1.28 13.82
N ASN A 136 8.75 0.79 15.05
CA ASN A 136 9.78 -0.02 15.67
C ASN A 136 10.03 -1.30 14.88
N VAL A 137 8.97 -1.94 14.40
CA VAL A 137 9.02 -3.14 13.56
C VAL A 137 9.79 -2.84 12.27
N ILE A 138 9.44 -1.79 11.52
CA ILE A 138 10.12 -1.35 10.28
C ILE A 138 11.60 -1.06 10.56
N ARG A 139 11.91 -0.29 11.60
CA ARG A 139 13.29 0.10 11.95
C ARG A 139 14.18 -1.10 12.25
N ASN A 140 13.64 -2.10 12.96
CA ASN A 140 14.43 -3.22 13.45
C ASN A 140 14.59 -4.36 12.44
N ASN A 141 13.83 -4.35 11.35
CA ASN A 141 13.90 -5.38 10.31
C ASN A 141 13.65 -4.75 8.93
N PRO A 142 14.65 -4.04 8.37
CA PRO A 142 14.57 -3.43 7.04
C PRO A 142 14.54 -4.51 5.94
N ALA A 143 14.14 -4.13 4.71
CA ALA A 143 14.23 -5.08 3.59
C ALA A 143 15.68 -5.53 3.40
N GLY A 144 15.84 -6.76 2.91
CA GLY A 144 17.11 -7.45 2.73
C GLY A 144 17.68 -8.06 4.00
N ALA A 145 17.07 -7.87 5.19
CA ALA A 145 17.56 -8.47 6.43
C ALA A 145 17.54 -10.02 6.40
N HIS A 146 16.62 -10.62 5.65
CA HIS A 146 16.57 -12.06 5.41
C HIS A 146 17.51 -12.53 4.29
N ARG A 147 18.17 -11.59 3.58
CA ARG A 147 19.13 -11.86 2.49
C ARG A 147 20.58 -11.84 2.99
N ARG A 148 20.86 -12.38 4.17
CA ARG A 148 22.23 -12.77 4.56
C ARG A 148 22.44 -14.23 4.18
N VAL A 149 22.74 -14.47 2.90
CA VAL A 149 23.54 -15.65 2.55
C VAL A 149 24.95 -15.39 3.08
N PRO A 150 25.54 -16.26 3.92
CA PRO A 150 26.94 -16.13 4.30
C PRO A 150 27.78 -16.12 3.02
N ALA A 151 28.78 -15.24 2.96
CA ALA A 151 29.65 -14.98 1.81
C ALA A 151 30.56 -16.17 1.40
N GLY A 152 30.14 -17.42 1.61
CA GLY A 152 30.92 -18.63 1.40
C GLY A 152 30.22 -19.74 0.61
N VAL A 153 29.04 -19.52 0.02
CA VAL A 153 28.37 -20.55 -0.79
C VAL A 153 28.33 -20.13 -2.25
N VAL A 154 29.48 -20.28 -2.92
CA VAL A 154 29.52 -20.43 -4.39
C VAL A 154 29.13 -21.87 -4.68
N VAL A 155 27.84 -22.15 -4.82
CA VAL A 155 27.40 -23.40 -5.49
C VAL A 155 27.14 -23.02 -6.93
N GLY A 156 28.12 -23.34 -7.77
CA GLY A 156 27.95 -23.30 -9.20
C GLY A 156 26.93 -24.34 -9.63
N ALA A 157 25.95 -23.91 -10.42
CA ALA A 157 25.22 -24.77 -11.34
C ALA A 157 24.66 -23.89 -12.46
N ALA A 158 25.45 -23.77 -13.52
CA ALA A 158 24.94 -23.42 -14.83
C ALA A 158 24.28 -24.67 -15.44
N ALA A 159 23.03 -24.58 -15.86
CA ALA A 159 22.54 -25.19 -17.10
C ALA A 159 21.13 -24.70 -17.43
N VAL A 160 21.07 -23.90 -18.50
CA VAL A 160 19.91 -23.58 -19.32
C VAL A 160 19.51 -24.83 -20.10
N VAL A 161 18.21 -25.03 -20.37
CA VAL A 161 17.64 -25.22 -21.73
C VAL A 161 16.14 -25.49 -21.62
N GLY A 162 15.40 -24.69 -22.38
CA GLY A 162 13.95 -24.69 -22.47
C GLY A 162 13.38 -25.88 -23.25
N VAL A 163 12.08 -26.06 -23.03
CA VAL A 163 11.15 -26.95 -23.73
C VAL A 163 11.01 -26.52 -25.20
N LEU A 164 10.98 -27.49 -26.14
CA LEU A 164 10.18 -27.56 -27.38
C LEU A 164 10.96 -28.27 -28.52
N GLY A 165 10.43 -29.39 -29.04
CA GLY A 165 11.01 -30.04 -30.22
C GLY A 165 10.51 -31.45 -30.49
N LEU A 166 9.20 -31.59 -30.68
CA LEU A 166 8.55 -32.78 -31.25
C LEU A 166 9.02 -33.04 -32.70
N VAL A 167 9.11 -34.33 -33.04
CA VAL A 167 8.90 -34.92 -34.39
C VAL A 167 10.10 -35.01 -35.36
N ALA A 168 10.33 -36.27 -35.76
CA ALA A 168 10.87 -36.77 -37.04
C ALA A 168 12.34 -36.51 -37.39
N LEU A 169 13.17 -37.55 -37.25
CA LEU A 169 13.72 -38.20 -38.45
C LEU A 169 14.14 -39.64 -38.13
N ALA A 170 13.23 -40.56 -38.43
CA ALA A 170 13.58 -41.96 -38.59
C ALA A 170 14.42 -42.14 -39.87
N LEU A 171 15.22 -43.21 -39.88
CA LEU A 171 15.54 -44.00 -41.08
C LEU A 171 16.37 -43.30 -42.18
N VAL A 172 17.63 -42.93 -41.89
CA VAL A 172 18.69 -42.96 -42.91
C VAL A 172 20.02 -43.38 -42.27
N ARG A 173 20.11 -44.65 -41.86
CA ARG A 173 21.40 -45.37 -41.75
C ARG A 173 21.22 -46.90 -41.69
N ALA A 174 20.19 -47.40 -42.39
CA ALA A 174 20.17 -48.76 -42.92
C ALA A 174 20.62 -48.67 -44.38
N LEU A 175 21.93 -48.59 -44.57
CA LEU A 175 22.64 -48.95 -45.80
C LEU A 175 23.92 -49.66 -45.33
N GLY A 176 23.65 -50.91 -44.99
CA GLY A 176 24.51 -52.03 -44.64
C GLY A 176 23.59 -53.23 -44.72
#